data_AF-A0A813P6V1-F1
#
_entry.id   AF-A0A813P6V1-F1
#
_cell.length_a   1.000
_cell.length_b   1.000
_cell.length_c   1.000
_cell.angle_alpha   90.00
_cell.angle_beta   90.00
_cell.angle_gamma   90.00
#
_symmetry.space_group_name_H-M   'P 1'
#
loop_
_entity.id
_entity.type
_entity.pdbx_description
1 polymer ?
#
loop_
_entity_poly.entity_id
_entity_poly.type
_entity_poly.pdbx_seq_one_letter_code
_entity_poly.pdbx_strand_id
1 'polypeptide(L)'
;MNIPNLFVGCSIIQGVLHSSLECFFDQGCLDAVQWAIISIYSIDIPILEANTTRFLPQTLIGVLLDALMVEQWGELIRYDQYYAQCAPKLCSYTYIAHNNALYVFTVLVGLFGGLTAALKFLVPTFVEFIRKKMRPKVPQMTDIQPGKPC
;
A
#
# COMPACT_ATOMS: atom_id res chain seq x y z
N MET A 1 -22.74 -26.13 27.17
CA MET A 1 -21.36 -25.78 26.77
C MET A 1 -21.18 -24.30 27.02
N ASN A 2 -20.31 -23.95 27.97
CA ASN A 2 -19.99 -22.56 28.25
C ASN A 2 -18.47 -22.45 28.19
N ILE A 3 -17.95 -21.73 27.20
CA ILE A 3 -16.53 -21.45 27.09
C ILE A 3 -16.28 -20.26 28.02
N PRO A 4 -15.41 -20.40 29.05
CA PRO A 4 -15.20 -19.37 30.04
C PRO A 4 -14.71 -18.11 29.36
N ASN A 5 -15.37 -17.00 29.70
CA ASN A 5 -14.94 -15.65 29.32
C ASN A 5 -14.72 -15.46 27.80
N LEU A 6 -15.54 -16.16 27.00
CA LEU A 6 -15.74 -15.91 25.58
C LEU A 6 -16.87 -14.89 25.39
N PHE A 7 -16.55 -13.76 24.77
CA PHE A 7 -17.49 -12.66 24.55
C PHE A 7 -17.91 -12.57 23.08
N VAL A 8 -19.22 -12.61 22.84
CA VAL A 8 -19.80 -12.38 21.50
C VAL A 8 -20.20 -10.91 21.40
N GLY A 9 -19.36 -10.12 20.73
CA GLY A 9 -19.62 -8.71 20.47
C GLY A 9 -20.42 -8.47 19.18
N CYS A 10 -20.81 -7.21 18.95
CA CYS A 10 -21.45 -6.80 17.70
C CYS A 10 -20.49 -6.87 16.50
N SER A 11 -19.18 -6.78 16.74
CA SER A 11 -18.13 -7.00 15.75
C SER A 11 -17.17 -8.10 16.24
N ILE A 12 -16.51 -8.77 15.30
CA ILE A 12 -15.50 -9.80 15.62
C ILE A 12 -14.38 -9.20 16.46
N ILE A 13 -13.92 -7.99 16.13
CA ILE A 13 -12.86 -7.29 16.86
C ILE A 13 -13.28 -7.06 18.31
N GLN A 14 -14.47 -6.50 18.52
CA GLN A 14 -14.98 -6.27 19.88
C GLN A 14 -15.18 -7.58 20.65
N GLY A 15 -15.66 -8.62 19.97
CA GLY A 15 -15.75 -9.98 20.52
C GLY A 15 -14.41 -10.47 21.04
N VAL A 16 -13.38 -10.39 20.19
CA VAL A 16 -12.03 -10.85 20.51
C VAL A 16 -11.41 -10.03 21.63
N LEU A 17 -11.43 -8.69 21.57
CA LEU A 17 -10.78 -7.85 22.61
C LEU A 17 -11.38 -8.06 24.01
N HIS A 18 -12.68 -8.32 24.09
CA HIS A 18 -13.38 -8.57 25.36
C HIS A 18 -13.43 -10.05 25.76
N SER A 19 -12.82 -10.95 24.99
CA SER A 19 -12.65 -12.35 25.37
C SER A 19 -11.32 -12.56 26.10
N SER A 20 -11.14 -13.73 26.71
CA SER A 20 -9.86 -14.18 27.27
C SER A 20 -9.40 -15.50 26.66
N LEU A 21 -8.14 -15.87 26.94
CA LEU A 21 -7.51 -17.13 26.49
C LEU A 21 -7.57 -18.22 27.57
N GLU A 22 -8.43 -18.07 28.58
CA GLU A 22 -8.54 -18.98 29.73
C GLU A 22 -8.73 -20.44 29.31
N CYS A 23 -9.50 -20.67 28.24
CA CYS A 23 -9.78 -22.01 27.73
C CYS A 23 -8.51 -22.80 27.35
N PHE A 24 -7.43 -22.14 26.96
CA PHE A 24 -6.20 -22.81 26.57
C PHE A 24 -5.40 -23.40 27.75
N PHE A 25 -5.79 -23.07 28.99
CA PHE A 25 -5.20 -23.61 30.22
C PHE A 25 -6.04 -24.74 30.84
N ASP A 26 -7.19 -25.07 30.25
CA ASP A 26 -8.12 -26.09 30.75
C ASP A 26 -8.45 -27.11 29.66
N GLN A 27 -8.08 -28.37 29.90
CA GLN A 27 -8.31 -29.46 28.95
C GLN A 27 -9.81 -29.67 28.65
N GLY A 28 -10.67 -29.60 29.68
CA GLY A 28 -12.11 -29.82 29.51
C GLY A 28 -12.75 -28.74 28.64
N CYS A 29 -12.25 -27.51 28.72
CA CYS A 29 -12.65 -26.43 27.84
C CYS A 29 -12.19 -26.67 26.39
N LEU A 30 -10.92 -27.02 26.17
CA LEU A 30 -10.40 -27.32 24.83
C LEU A 30 -11.18 -28.45 24.16
N ASP A 31 -11.46 -29.53 24.90
CA ASP A 31 -12.26 -30.67 24.42
C ASP A 31 -13.68 -30.21 24.02
N ALA A 32 -14.30 -29.30 24.79
CA ALA A 32 -15.62 -28.75 24.49
C ALA A 32 -15.60 -27.86 23.23
N VAL A 33 -14.56 -27.04 23.05
CA VAL A 33 -14.37 -26.22 21.84
C VAL A 33 -14.17 -27.12 20.61
N GLN A 34 -13.37 -28.17 20.75
CA GLN A 34 -13.09 -29.11 19.68
C GLN A 34 -14.34 -29.85 19.21
N TRP A 35 -15.20 -30.25 20.15
CA TRP A 35 -16.50 -30.82 19.83
C TRP A 35 -17.42 -29.82 19.13
N ALA A 36 -17.42 -28.55 19.57
CA ALA A 36 -18.23 -27.49 18.97
C ALA A 36 -17.79 -27.11 17.54
N ILE A 37 -16.50 -27.25 17.20
CA ILE A 37 -15.96 -26.92 15.88
C ILE A 37 -16.23 -28.02 14.84
N ILE A 38 -16.84 -29.16 15.21
CA ILE A 38 -17.17 -30.29 14.31
C ILE A 38 -15.93 -30.67 13.46
N SER A 39 -14.77 -30.76 14.10
CA SER A 39 -13.55 -31.18 13.40
C SER A 39 -13.57 -32.70 13.24
N ILE A 40 -13.52 -33.15 11.98
CA ILE A 40 -13.36 -34.56 11.60
C ILE A 40 -11.99 -35.11 12.09
N TYR A 41 -11.10 -34.22 12.51
CA TYR A 41 -9.78 -34.54 13.05
C TYR A 41 -9.67 -34.13 14.53
N SER A 42 -9.34 -35.10 15.38
CA SER A 42 -8.85 -34.84 16.73
C SER A 42 -7.44 -34.23 16.63
N ILE A 43 -7.37 -32.91 16.70
CA ILE A 43 -6.13 -32.18 16.94
C ILE A 43 -5.80 -32.34 18.42
N ASP A 44 -4.70 -33.00 18.74
CA ASP A 44 -4.15 -33.04 20.09
C ASP A 44 -3.49 -31.68 20.38
N ILE A 45 -4.20 -30.79 21.06
CA ILE A 45 -3.69 -29.47 21.46
C ILE A 45 -3.21 -29.60 22.91
N PRO A 46 -1.91 -29.45 23.19
CA PRO A 46 -1.43 -29.46 24.57
C PRO A 46 -1.93 -28.21 25.32
N ILE A 47 -2.29 -28.38 26.59
CA ILE A 47 -2.64 -27.27 27.47
C ILE A 47 -1.43 -26.36 27.72
N LEU A 48 -1.70 -25.06 27.87
CA LEU A 48 -0.68 -24.11 28.29
C LEU A 48 -0.45 -24.20 29.80
N GLU A 49 0.80 -23.97 30.21
CA GLU A 49 1.18 -23.87 31.61
C GLU A 49 1.14 -22.41 32.07
N ALA A 50 0.34 -22.10 33.10
CA ALA A 50 0.19 -20.75 33.63
C ALA A 50 1.51 -20.15 34.17
N ASN A 51 2.49 -20.97 34.54
CA ASN A 51 3.78 -20.52 35.07
C ASN A 51 4.76 -20.00 34.01
N THR A 52 4.44 -20.18 32.72
CA THR A 52 5.32 -19.80 31.61
C THR A 52 5.07 -18.38 31.09
N THR A 53 3.95 -17.77 31.50
CA THR A 53 3.52 -16.44 31.08
C THR A 53 3.47 -15.49 32.26
N ARG A 54 3.67 -14.19 32.00
CA ARG A 54 3.44 -13.14 33.01
C ARG A 54 1.98 -12.72 33.13
N PHE A 55 1.12 -13.18 32.22
CA PHE A 55 -0.30 -12.83 32.18
C PHE A 55 -1.14 -13.90 32.84
N LEU A 56 -2.18 -13.49 33.57
CA LEU A 56 -3.13 -14.45 34.15
C LEU A 56 -4.03 -15.02 33.05
N PRO A 57 -4.48 -16.28 33.13
CA PRO A 57 -5.39 -16.88 32.13
C PRO A 57 -6.68 -16.08 31.87
N GLN A 58 -7.19 -15.37 32.89
CA GLN A 58 -8.39 -14.54 32.83
C GLN A 58 -8.17 -13.16 32.19
N THR A 59 -6.93 -12.84 31.81
CA THR A 59 -6.58 -11.56 31.20
C THR A 59 -7.30 -11.43 29.85
N LEU A 60 -7.94 -10.28 29.64
CA LEU A 60 -8.60 -9.96 28.37
C LEU A 60 -7.57 -9.84 27.25
N ILE A 61 -7.93 -10.31 26.07
CA ILE A 61 -7.07 -10.26 24.88
C ILE A 61 -6.73 -8.80 24.53
N GLY A 62 -7.62 -7.84 24.78
CA GLY A 62 -7.32 -6.42 24.63
C GLY A 62 -6.11 -5.96 25.45
N VAL A 63 -6.03 -6.38 26.71
CA VAL A 63 -4.89 -6.05 27.61
C VAL A 63 -3.61 -6.73 27.12
N LEU A 64 -3.72 -7.95 26.61
CA LEU A 64 -2.60 -8.67 25.99
C LEU A 64 -2.04 -7.89 24.80
N LEU A 65 -2.90 -7.40 23.92
CA LEU A 65 -2.52 -6.62 22.74
C LEU A 65 -1.92 -5.27 23.11
N ASP A 66 -2.45 -4.58 24.13
CA ASP A 66 -1.86 -3.34 24.67
C ASP A 66 -0.44 -3.56 25.19
N ALA A 67 -0.15 -4.75 25.71
CA ALA A 67 1.18 -5.18 26.13
C ALA A 67 2.00 -5.85 25.00
N LEU A 68 1.53 -5.75 23.75
CA LEU A 68 2.10 -6.39 22.55
C LEU A 68 2.29 -7.90 22.67
N MET A 69 1.58 -8.54 23.60
CA MET A 69 1.74 -9.95 23.98
C MET A 69 3.19 -10.33 24.33
N VAL A 70 3.99 -9.34 24.76
CA VAL A 70 5.39 -9.56 25.12
C VAL A 70 5.44 -10.21 26.49
N GLU A 71 6.05 -11.39 26.60
CA GLU A 71 6.22 -12.10 27.87
C GLU A 71 7.38 -11.55 28.71
N GLN A 72 8.51 -11.31 28.06
CA GLN A 72 9.70 -10.73 28.67
C GLN A 72 10.31 -9.73 27.70
N TRP A 73 10.62 -8.53 28.19
CA TRP A 73 11.46 -7.60 27.45
C TRP A 73 12.90 -8.10 27.61
N GLY A 74 13.48 -8.60 26.51
CA GLY A 74 14.81 -9.19 26.51
C GLY A 74 15.89 -8.22 27.01
N GLU A 75 16.98 -8.78 27.55
CA GLU A 75 18.15 -8.04 27.96
C GLU A 75 18.68 -7.11 26.86
N LEU A 76 19.33 -6.03 27.28
CA LEU A 76 19.86 -4.91 26.48
C LEU A 76 20.27 -5.33 25.06
N ILE A 77 19.32 -5.24 24.11
CA ILE A 77 19.59 -5.59 22.72
C ILE A 77 20.51 -4.52 22.15
N ARG A 78 21.74 -4.91 21.84
CA ARG A 78 22.76 -4.06 21.22
C ARG A 78 22.46 -3.87 19.74
N TYR A 79 21.45 -3.05 19.45
CA TYR A 79 21.04 -2.72 18.10
C TYR A 79 22.19 -2.12 17.27
N ASP A 80 23.11 -1.41 17.91
CA ASP A 80 24.35 -0.88 17.31
C ASP A 80 25.19 -2.00 16.66
N GLN A 81 25.39 -3.11 17.36
CA GLN A 81 26.14 -4.25 16.82
C GLN A 81 25.38 -4.98 15.72
N TYR A 82 24.06 -5.14 15.90
CA TYR A 82 23.20 -5.77 14.91
C TYR A 82 23.23 -5.00 13.57
N TYR A 83 23.03 -3.68 13.61
CA TYR A 83 23.07 -2.85 12.41
C TYR A 83 24.47 -2.74 11.81
N ALA A 84 25.53 -2.75 12.62
CA ALA A 84 26.90 -2.78 12.11
C ALA A 84 27.22 -4.06 11.34
N GLN A 85 26.68 -5.21 11.76
CA GLN A 85 26.81 -6.48 11.05
C GLN A 85 25.92 -6.53 9.80
N CYS A 86 24.72 -5.95 9.89
CA CYS A 86 23.73 -5.92 8.80
C CYS A 86 23.86 -4.70 7.88
N ALA A 87 25.00 -4.02 7.84
CA ALA A 87 25.27 -2.91 6.92
C ALA A 87 25.94 -3.43 5.63
N PRO A 88 25.17 -3.83 4.59
CA PRO A 88 25.76 -4.26 3.34
C PRO A 88 26.60 -3.13 2.73
N LYS A 89 27.85 -3.43 2.37
CA LYS A 89 28.74 -2.45 1.72
C LYS A 89 28.29 -2.10 0.30
N LEU A 90 27.53 -2.98 -0.34
CA LEU A 90 26.92 -2.77 -1.64
C LEU A 90 25.47 -3.26 -1.60
N CYS A 91 24.56 -2.42 -2.07
CA CYS A 91 23.19 -2.81 -2.37
C CYS A 91 23.11 -3.15 -3.86
N SER A 92 22.71 -4.37 -4.20
CA SER A 92 22.27 -4.70 -5.55
C SER A 92 20.75 -4.60 -5.60
N TYR A 93 20.23 -3.81 -6.54
CA TYR A 93 18.81 -3.84 -6.87
C TYR A 93 18.63 -4.69 -8.14
N THR A 94 17.56 -5.45 -8.19
CA THR A 94 17.13 -6.16 -9.40
C THR A 94 15.93 -5.43 -9.97
N TYR A 95 16.06 -4.93 -11.19
CA TYR A 95 14.90 -4.40 -11.93
C TYR A 95 14.12 -5.57 -12.52
N ILE A 96 13.02 -5.93 -11.87
CA ILE A 96 12.04 -6.86 -12.43
C ILE A 96 11.10 -6.04 -13.31
N ALA A 97 11.41 -5.96 -14.61
CA ALA A 97 10.49 -5.39 -15.59
C ALA A 97 9.32 -6.35 -15.78
N HIS A 98 8.17 -6.03 -15.18
CA HIS A 98 6.93 -6.70 -15.52
C HIS A 98 6.52 -6.26 -16.94
N ASN A 99 6.87 -7.08 -17.94
CA ASN A 99 6.48 -6.88 -19.34
C ASN A 99 4.96 -7.04 -19.49
N ASN A 100 4.22 -6.00 -19.11
CA ASN A 100 2.77 -5.96 -19.27
C ASN A 100 2.45 -5.56 -20.71
N ALA A 101 1.86 -6.46 -21.49
CA ALA A 101 1.48 -6.21 -22.87
C ALA A 101 0.58 -4.96 -23.02
N LEU A 102 -0.26 -4.69 -22.01
CA LEU A 102 -1.09 -3.48 -21.97
C LEU A 102 -0.26 -2.20 -21.84
N TYR A 103 0.83 -2.23 -21.07
CA TYR A 103 1.74 -1.09 -20.93
C TYR A 103 2.44 -0.78 -22.27
N VAL A 104 2.92 -1.81 -22.97
CA VAL A 104 3.55 -1.62 -24.29
C VAL A 104 2.57 -1.05 -25.30
N PHE A 105 1.33 -1.56 -25.32
CA PHE A 105 0.29 -1.08 -26.24
C PHE A 105 -0.09 0.38 -25.97
N THR A 106 -0.31 0.75 -24.71
CA THR A 106 -0.67 2.14 -24.33
C THR A 106 0.45 3.13 -24.64
N VAL A 107 1.71 2.73 -24.47
CA VAL A 107 2.88 3.53 -24.88
C VAL A 107 2.90 3.75 -26.38
N LEU A 108 2.66 2.73 -27.20
CA LEU A 108 2.62 2.88 -28.67
C LEU A 108 1.48 3.81 -29.10
N VAL A 109 0.28 3.61 -28.58
CA VAL A 109 -0.89 4.48 -28.88
C VAL A 109 -0.61 5.93 -28.47
N GLY A 110 -0.03 6.13 -27.28
CA GLY A 110 0.35 7.45 -26.78
C GLY A 110 1.43 8.12 -27.63
N LEU A 111 2.42 7.36 -28.12
CA LEU A 111 3.50 7.87 -28.95
C LEU A 111 2.98 8.31 -30.33
N PHE A 112 2.22 7.46 -31.01
CA PHE A 112 1.68 7.79 -32.33
C PHE A 112 0.63 8.91 -32.26
N GLY A 113 -0.26 8.85 -31.27
CA GLY A 113 -1.28 9.87 -31.05
C GLY A 113 -0.68 11.21 -30.64
N GLY A 114 0.22 11.19 -29.67
CA GLY A 114 0.90 12.38 -29.14
C GLY A 114 1.77 13.07 -30.19
N LEU A 115 2.56 12.31 -30.95
CA LEU A 115 3.41 12.88 -32.00
C LEU A 115 2.58 13.55 -33.09
N THR A 116 1.49 12.90 -33.53
CA THR A 116 0.62 13.45 -34.58
C THR A 116 -0.10 14.71 -34.11
N ALA A 117 -0.62 14.72 -32.89
CA ALA A 117 -1.29 15.88 -32.31
C ALA A 117 -0.31 17.04 -32.09
N ALA A 118 0.88 16.77 -31.55
CA ALA A 118 1.92 17.76 -31.33
C ALA A 118 2.37 18.40 -32.65
N LEU A 119 2.63 17.62 -33.71
CA LEU A 119 3.02 18.15 -35.01
C LEU A 119 1.92 19.05 -35.60
N LYS A 120 0.65 18.62 -35.55
CA LYS A 120 -0.48 19.42 -36.06
C LYS A 120 -0.60 20.77 -35.35
N PHE A 121 -0.20 20.87 -34.10
CA PHE A 121 -0.23 22.12 -33.34
C PHE A 121 1.04 22.97 -33.53
N LEU A 122 2.22 22.33 -33.50
CA LEU A 122 3.51 22.99 -33.62
C LEU A 122 3.75 23.55 -35.03
N VAL A 123 3.41 22.81 -36.08
CA VAL A 123 3.67 23.22 -37.47
C VAL A 123 3.01 24.54 -37.85
N PRO A 124 1.69 24.76 -37.68
CA PRO A 124 1.07 26.04 -38.05
C PRO A 124 1.62 27.20 -37.21
N THR A 125 1.82 26.99 -35.91
CA THR A 125 2.39 28.01 -35.00
C THR A 125 3.80 28.42 -35.43
N PHE A 126 4.64 27.45 -35.79
CA PHE A 126 6.01 27.70 -36.22
C PHE A 126 6.07 28.36 -37.60
N VAL A 127 5.21 27.94 -38.54
CA VAL A 127 5.09 28.54 -39.88
C VAL A 127 4.62 29.99 -39.80
N GLU A 128 3.63 30.30 -38.96
CA GLU A 128 3.18 31.68 -38.75
C GLU A 128 4.25 32.54 -38.09
N PHE A 129 4.99 32.00 -37.12
CA PHE A 129 6.10 32.70 -36.48
C PHE A 129 7.20 33.07 -37.49
N ILE A 130 7.60 32.11 -38.34
CA ILE A 130 8.58 32.35 -39.41
C ILE A 130 8.03 33.38 -40.41
N ARG A 131 6.78 33.22 -40.86
CA ARG A 131 6.15 34.16 -41.81
C ARG A 131 6.09 35.57 -41.25
N LYS A 132 5.77 35.75 -39.97
CA LYS A 132 5.72 37.06 -39.28
C LYS A 132 7.12 37.68 -39.17
N LYS A 133 8.15 36.87 -38.94
CA LYS A 133 9.55 37.33 -38.86
C LYS A 133 10.14 37.70 -40.23
N MET A 134 9.70 37.04 -41.31
CA MET A 134 10.15 37.29 -42.68
C MET A 134 9.31 38.33 -43.44
N ARG A 135 8.24 38.90 -42.88
CA ARG A 135 7.51 39.99 -43.54
C ARG A 135 8.43 41.22 -43.67
N PRO A 136 8.69 41.73 -44.89
CA PRO A 136 9.33 43.03 -45.06
C PRO A 136 8.38 44.12 -44.52
N LYS A 137 8.91 45.12 -43.80
CA LYS A 137 8.15 46.32 -43.46
C LYS A 137 7.85 47.09 -44.75
N VAL A 138 6.62 47.01 -45.24
CA VAL A 138 6.12 47.86 -46.34
C VAL A 138 5.87 49.27 -45.78
N PRO A 139 6.42 50.34 -46.37
CA PRO A 139 6.08 51.71 -45.98
C PRO A 139 4.64 52.04 -46.37
N GLN A 140 3.90 52.70 -45.48
CA GLN A 140 2.57 53.27 -45.76
C GLN A 140 2.70 54.35 -46.84
N MET A 141 1.98 54.21 -47.96
CA MET A 141 1.83 55.26 -48.98
C MET A 141 0.43 55.89 -48.87
N THR A 142 0.45 57.17 -48.53
CA THR A 142 -0.66 58.11 -48.32
C THR A 142 -1.50 58.38 -49.56
N ASP A 143 -2.77 58.69 -49.31
CA ASP A 143 -3.83 59.21 -50.19
C ASP A 143 -3.37 60.04 -51.40
N ILE A 144 -3.88 59.69 -52.58
CA ILE A 144 -4.15 60.65 -53.67
C ILE A 144 -5.47 60.27 -54.36
N GLN A 145 -6.49 61.10 -54.14
CA GLN A 145 -7.78 61.15 -54.84
C GLN A 145 -7.59 61.62 -56.31
N PRO A 146 -8.27 61.05 -57.31
CA PRO A 146 -8.38 61.69 -58.62
C PRO A 146 -9.72 62.43 -58.75
N GLY A 147 -9.62 63.77 -58.83
CA GLY A 147 -10.66 64.67 -59.32
C GLY A 147 -10.79 64.64 -60.85
N LYS A 148 -11.98 65.08 -61.30
CA LYS A 148 -12.55 65.14 -62.66
C LYS A 148 -11.79 66.04 -63.66
N PRO A 149 -12.12 65.94 -64.97
CA PRO A 149 -11.26 66.35 -66.08
C PRO A 149 -11.33 67.85 -66.39
N CYS A 150 -10.20 68.40 -66.81
CA CYS A 150 -9.94 69.12 -68.05
C CYS A 150 -8.42 69.37 -68.15
#